data_AF-A0A2Z7CBG9-F1
#
_entry.id   AF-A0A2Z7CBG9-F1
#
_cell.length_a   1.000
_cell.length_b   1.000
_cell.length_c   1.000
_cell.angle_alpha   90.00
_cell.angle_beta   90.00
_cell.angle_gamma   90.00
#
_symmetry.space_group_name_H-M   'P 1'
#
loop_
_entity.id
_entity.type
_entity.pdbx_description
1 polymer ?
#
loop_
_entity_poly.entity_id
_entity_poly.type
_entity_poly.pdbx_seq_one_letter_code
_entity_poly.pdbx_strand_id
1 'polypeptide(L)'
;MGGDFNTITDPLEHSRQVVSRPGSMYDFNELIVLAGLCDAGYVGSKFTWTNGTVWQRLDRILVSNNWGSFFNCLKVEHLNRFGSDHSPLLFNGYFLPKPKSSFRFQNMWVLHNEFLQIVRLIWNNPCQ
;
A
#
# COMPACT_ATOMS: atom_id res chain seq x y z
N MET A 1 3.30 -10.41 0.16
CA MET A 1 4.09 -10.97 -0.96
C MET A 1 5.14 -9.95 -1.35
N GLY A 2 6.35 -10.34 -1.76
CA GLY A 2 7.33 -9.35 -2.19
C GLY A 2 8.41 -9.95 -3.07
N GLY A 3 8.96 -9.14 -3.97
CA GLY A 3 9.97 -9.54 -4.94
C GLY A 3 9.86 -8.74 -6.24
N ASP A 4 10.51 -9.25 -7.28
CA ASP A 4 10.47 -8.73 -8.64
C ASP A 4 9.22 -9.22 -9.39
N PHE A 5 8.38 -8.27 -9.84
CA PHE A 5 7.17 -8.55 -10.62
C PHE A 5 7.36 -8.28 -12.12
N ASN A 6 8.53 -7.79 -12.53
CA ASN A 6 8.84 -7.41 -13.92
C ASN A 6 7.82 -6.46 -14.57
N THR A 7 7.04 -5.73 -13.75
CA THR A 7 5.93 -4.89 -14.20
C THR A 7 5.80 -3.65 -13.32
N ILE A 8 5.62 -2.49 -13.96
CA ILE A 8 5.31 -1.22 -13.29
C ILE A 8 3.80 -1.12 -13.01
N THR A 9 3.40 -0.33 -12.02
CA THR A 9 1.99 -0.04 -11.70
C THR A 9 1.56 1.37 -12.08
N ASP A 10 2.53 2.27 -12.27
CA ASP A 10 2.32 3.66 -12.66
C ASP A 10 3.33 4.06 -13.76
N PRO A 11 2.94 4.80 -14.81
CA PRO A 11 3.88 5.29 -15.83
C PRO A 11 5.10 6.03 -15.27
N LEU A 12 4.94 6.71 -14.13
CA LEU A 12 6.02 7.42 -13.44
C LEU A 12 7.08 6.46 -12.87
N GLU A 13 6.77 5.19 -12.69
CA GLU A 13 7.73 4.15 -12.31
C GLU A 13 8.66 3.73 -13.46
N HIS A 14 8.59 4.40 -14.61
CA HIS A 14 9.50 4.25 -15.73
C HIS A 14 10.26 5.57 -15.99
N SER A 15 11.58 5.49 -16.21
CA SER A 15 12.41 6.70 -16.41
C SER A 15 12.12 7.44 -17.72
N ARG A 16 11.52 6.75 -18.70
CA ARG A 16 10.99 7.36 -19.92
C ARG A 16 9.48 7.54 -19.78
N GLN A 17 8.94 8.65 -20.29
CA GLN A 17 7.50 8.95 -20.25
C GLN A 17 6.63 8.03 -21.11
N VAL A 18 7.23 7.13 -21.89
CA VAL A 18 6.51 6.18 -22.75
C VAL A 18 6.51 4.80 -22.10
N VAL A 19 5.32 4.34 -21.72
CA VAL A 19 5.11 2.97 -21.23
C VAL A 19 5.06 2.03 -22.43
N SER A 20 6.04 1.13 -22.54
CA SER A 20 6.16 0.22 -23.69
C SER A 20 5.07 -0.85 -23.72
N ARG A 21 4.48 -1.18 -22.57
CA ARG A 21 3.46 -2.24 -22.40
C ARG A 21 2.38 -1.82 -21.41
N PRO A 22 1.43 -0.96 -21.82
CA PRO A 22 0.38 -0.50 -20.92
C PRO A 22 -0.55 -1.64 -20.47
N GLY A 23 -0.82 -2.62 -21.33
CA GLY A 23 -1.69 -3.77 -21.00
C GLY A 23 -1.21 -4.55 -19.77
N SER A 24 0.06 -4.93 -19.71
CA SER A 24 0.61 -5.67 -18.56
C SER A 24 0.52 -4.88 -17.25
N MET A 25 0.65 -3.56 -17.30
CA MET A 25 0.47 -2.70 -16.13
C MET A 25 -0.98 -2.71 -15.65
N TYR A 26 -1.96 -2.65 -16.57
CA TYR A 26 -3.38 -2.72 -16.21
C TYR A 26 -3.74 -4.08 -15.62
N ASP A 27 -3.33 -5.18 -16.27
CA ASP A 27 -3.60 -6.54 -15.79
C ASP A 27 -2.98 -6.77 -14.40
N PHE A 28 -1.77 -6.25 -14.18
CA PHE A 28 -1.11 -6.37 -12.89
C PHE A 28 -1.81 -5.56 -11.80
N ASN A 29 -2.24 -4.32 -12.11
CA ASN A 29 -3.02 -3.50 -11.19
C ASN A 29 -4.37 -4.16 -10.84
N GLU A 30 -5.06 -4.74 -11.82
CA GLU A 30 -6.29 -5.49 -11.60
C GLU A 30 -6.06 -6.70 -10.68
N LEU A 31 -4.99 -7.48 -10.93
CA LEU A 31 -4.64 -8.62 -10.09
C LEU A 31 -4.35 -8.20 -8.65
N ILE A 32 -3.62 -7.11 -8.43
CA ILE A 32 -3.36 -6.56 -7.09
C ILE A 32 -4.69 -6.28 -6.36
N VAL A 33 -5.63 -5.64 -7.04
CA VAL A 33 -6.95 -5.30 -6.48
C VAL A 33 -7.78 -6.56 -6.20
N LEU A 34 -7.89 -7.48 -7.16
CA LEU A 34 -8.64 -8.73 -7.01
C LEU A 34 -8.09 -9.61 -5.89
N ALA A 35 -6.78 -9.59 -5.66
CA ALA A 35 -6.13 -10.29 -4.56
C ALA A 35 -6.32 -9.60 -3.20
N GLY A 36 -6.96 -8.43 -3.14
CA GLY A 36 -7.13 -7.65 -1.91
C GLY A 36 -5.80 -7.15 -1.35
N LEU A 37 -4.84 -6.86 -2.23
CA LEU A 37 -3.51 -6.38 -1.88
C LEU A 37 -3.36 -4.89 -2.19
N CYS A 38 -2.41 -4.25 -1.52
CA CYS A 38 -1.95 -2.91 -1.83
C CYS A 38 -0.41 -2.85 -1.77
N ASP A 39 0.17 -1.90 -2.50
CA ASP A 39 1.59 -1.61 -2.40
C ASP A 39 1.90 -1.05 -1.00
N ALA A 40 2.88 -1.65 -0.33
CA ALA A 40 3.34 -1.22 0.99
C ALA A 40 4.02 0.17 0.98
N GLY A 41 4.24 0.74 -0.20
CA GLY A 41 5.01 1.95 -0.38
C GLY A 41 6.51 1.69 -0.19
N TYR A 42 7.30 2.76 -0.20
CA TYR A 42 8.74 2.68 0.00
C TYR A 42 9.34 4.03 0.40
N VAL A 43 10.58 3.98 0.88
CA VAL A 43 11.48 5.13 0.97
C VAL A 43 12.78 4.85 0.23
N GLY A 44 13.48 5.91 -0.19
CA GLY A 44 14.74 5.83 -0.92
C GLY A 44 14.56 6.07 -2.41
N SER A 45 15.37 5.38 -3.23
CA SER A 45 15.35 5.53 -4.69
C SER A 45 13.98 5.20 -5.28
N LYS A 46 13.51 5.99 -6.26
CA LYS A 46 12.27 5.72 -6.99
C LYS A 46 12.30 4.39 -7.75
N PHE A 47 13.46 4.03 -8.27
CA PHE A 47 13.66 2.88 -9.15
C PHE A 47 14.42 1.78 -8.41
N THR A 48 14.05 0.54 -8.70
CA THR A 48 14.70 -0.66 -8.15
C THR A 48 15.48 -1.43 -9.20
N TRP A 49 15.30 -1.16 -10.50
CA TRP A 49 15.99 -1.85 -11.57
C TRP A 49 16.56 -0.88 -12.60
N THR A 50 17.69 -1.24 -13.22
CA THR A 50 18.21 -0.56 -14.41
C THR A 50 19.10 -1.43 -15.29
N ASN A 51 18.99 -1.26 -16.60
CA ASN A 51 19.98 -1.78 -17.56
C ASN A 51 21.11 -0.77 -17.89
N GLY A 52 21.28 0.28 -17.08
CA GLY A 52 22.24 1.36 -17.28
C GLY A 52 21.73 2.53 -18.13
N THR A 53 20.65 2.35 -18.90
CA THR A 53 20.03 3.42 -19.70
C THR A 53 18.60 3.74 -19.26
N VAL A 54 17.82 2.71 -18.93
CA VAL A 54 16.43 2.80 -18.48
C VAL A 54 16.38 2.40 -17.02
N TRP A 55 15.53 3.09 -16.26
CA TRP A 55 15.31 2.79 -14.84
C TRP A 55 13.83 2.54 -14.61
N GLN A 56 13.53 1.51 -13.83
CA GLN A 56 12.16 1.11 -13.52
C GLN A 56 12.02 0.70 -12.05
N ARG A 57 10.81 0.78 -11.50
CA ARG A 57 10.45 0.10 -10.25
C ARG A 57 9.74 -1.21 -10.58
N LEU A 58 10.43 -2.32 -10.42
CA LEU A 58 9.93 -3.67 -10.73
C LEU A 58 9.75 -4.51 -9.47
N ASP A 59 10.54 -4.20 -8.45
CA ASP A 59 10.50 -4.86 -7.16
C ASP A 59 9.54 -4.11 -6.22
N ARG A 60 8.64 -4.84 -5.55
CA ARG A 60 7.73 -4.26 -4.55
C ARG A 60 7.36 -5.25 -3.46
N ILE A 61 6.79 -4.73 -2.37
CA ILE A 61 6.13 -5.51 -1.33
C ILE A 61 4.65 -5.18 -1.38
N LEU A 62 3.83 -6.20 -1.57
CA LEU A 62 2.38 -6.14 -1.57
C LEU A 62 1.84 -6.74 -0.28
N VAL A 63 0.91 -6.04 0.36
CA VAL A 63 0.33 -6.43 1.65
C VAL A 63 -1.19 -6.43 1.57
N SER A 64 -1.83 -7.36 2.26
CA SER A 64 -3.28 -7.25 2.49
C SER A 64 -3.53 -6.30 3.66
N ASN A 65 -4.72 -5.69 3.71
CA ASN A 65 -5.11 -4.81 4.81
C ASN A 65 -5.00 -5.52 6.18
N ASN A 66 -5.42 -6.79 6.24
CA ASN A 66 -5.37 -7.58 7.47
C ASN A 66 -3.93 -7.77 7.94
N TRP A 67 -3.02 -8.10 7.01
CA TRP A 67 -1.61 -8.32 7.34
C TRP A 67 -0.88 -7.03 7.68
N GLY A 68 -1.08 -5.96 6.89
CA GLY A 68 -0.53 -4.64 7.17
C GLY A 68 -0.97 -4.11 8.53
N SER A 69 -2.20 -4.43 8.97
CA SER A 69 -2.73 -3.99 10.26
C SER A 69 -2.01 -4.59 11.48
N PHE A 70 -1.17 -5.62 11.33
CA PHE A 70 -0.36 -6.13 12.44
C PHE A 70 0.80 -5.20 12.82
N PHE A 71 1.17 -4.28 11.93
CA PHE A 71 2.25 -3.35 12.13
C PHE A 71 1.69 -1.97 12.46
N ASN A 72 2.19 -1.35 13.53
CA ASN A 72 1.85 0.05 13.83
C ASN A 72 2.58 1.01 12.88
N CYS A 73 3.75 0.59 12.39
CA CYS A 73 4.47 1.23 11.31
C CYS A 73 5.15 0.14 10.48
N LEU A 74 4.90 0.18 9.18
CA LEU A 74 5.50 -0.67 8.19
C LEU A 74 6.33 0.22 7.27
N LYS A 75 7.59 -0.13 7.07
CA LYS A 75 8.50 0.60 6.19
C LYS A 75 9.18 -0.37 5.24
N VAL A 76 9.19 -0.02 3.96
CA VAL A 76 10.03 -0.66 2.94
C VAL A 76 11.08 0.33 2.49
N GLU A 77 12.34 -0.09 2.45
CA GLU A 77 13.46 0.75 2.03
C GLU A 77 14.14 0.15 0.81
N HIS A 78 14.33 0.97 -0.22
CA HIS A 78 15.12 0.60 -1.39
C HIS A 78 16.59 0.85 -1.07
N LEU A 79 17.36 -0.23 -0.86
CA LEU A 79 18.77 -0.14 -0.53
C LEU A 79 19.61 0.20 -1.77
N ASN A 80 20.82 0.71 -1.54
CA ASN A 80 21.78 0.95 -2.61
C ASN A 80 22.14 -0.34 -3.33
N ARG A 81 22.13 -0.27 -4.66
CA ARG A 81 22.51 -1.36 -5.54
C ARG A 81 24.02 -1.59 -5.50
N PHE A 82 24.44 -2.84 -5.37
CA PHE A 82 25.86 -3.23 -5.43
C PHE A 82 26.01 -4.55 -6.19
N GLY A 83 26.53 -4.50 -7.42
CA GLY A 83 26.82 -5.70 -8.23
C GLY A 83 25.62 -6.41 -8.86
N SER A 84 24.40 -5.87 -8.73
CA SER A 84 23.18 -6.33 -9.41
C SER A 84 22.64 -5.20 -10.30
N ASP A 85 21.73 -5.50 -11.23
CA ASP A 85 20.86 -4.54 -11.90
C ASP A 85 19.63 -4.19 -11.06
N HIS A 86 19.32 -4.99 -10.02
CA HIS A 86 18.29 -4.73 -9.01
C HIS A 86 18.82 -4.15 -7.69
N SER A 87 18.03 -3.27 -7.07
CA SER A 87 18.20 -2.73 -5.73
C SER A 87 17.49 -3.61 -4.71
N PRO A 88 18.16 -4.08 -3.63
CA PRO A 88 17.51 -4.87 -2.59
C PRO A 88 16.41 -4.08 -1.86
N LEU A 89 15.36 -4.79 -1.45
CA LEU A 89 14.29 -4.26 -0.61
C LEU A 89 14.49 -4.69 0.85
N LEU A 90 14.57 -3.71 1.76
CA LEU A 90 14.54 -3.97 3.20
C LEU A 90 13.15 -3.70 3.75
N PHE A 91 12.48 -4.77 4.19
CA PHE A 91 11.25 -4.66 4.95
C PHE A 91 11.57 -4.49 6.44
N ASN A 92 11.00 -3.46 7.07
CA ASN A 92 11.07 -3.26 8.50
C ASN A 92 9.66 -2.97 9.06
N GLY A 93 9.24 -3.75 10.03
CA GLY A 93 7.96 -3.55 10.70
C GLY A 93 8.07 -4.01 12.15
N TYR A 94 7.55 -3.20 13.07
CA TYR A 94 7.50 -3.56 14.48
C TYR A 94 6.08 -3.92 14.90
N PHE A 95 5.97 -5.07 15.56
CA PHE A 95 4.79 -5.47 16.29
C PHE A 95 4.85 -4.79 17.66
N LEU A 96 4.12 -3.68 17.81
CA LEU A 96 3.77 -3.22 19.15
C LEU A 96 2.37 -3.74 19.44
N PRO A 97 2.08 -4.22 20.66
CA PRO A 97 0.72 -4.50 21.08
C PRO A 97 -0.12 -3.28 20.73
N LYS A 98 -1.16 -3.46 19.91
CA LYS A 98 -2.09 -2.36 19.65
C LYS A 98 -2.54 -1.84 21.02
N PRO A 99 -2.38 -0.55 21.32
CA PRO A 99 -2.93 -0.01 22.56
C PRO A 99 -4.41 -0.40 22.60
N LYS A 100 -4.91 -0.79 23.77
CA LYS A 100 -6.33 -1.11 23.92
C LYS A 100 -7.13 0.04 23.32
N SER A 101 -7.82 -0.25 22.23
CA SER A 101 -8.72 0.70 21.60
C SER A 101 -9.74 1.13 22.66
N SER A 102 -9.78 2.42 22.95
CA SER A 102 -10.88 3.01 23.71
C SER A 102 -11.84 3.60 22.69
N PHE A 103 -13.10 3.21 22.75
CA PHE A 103 -14.13 3.94 22.03
C PHE A 103 -14.14 5.38 22.57
N ARG A 104 -13.78 6.33 21.71
CA ARG A 104 -13.84 7.76 22.00
C ARG A 104 -14.79 8.37 20.99
N PHE A 105 -15.80 9.08 21.48
CA PHE A 105 -16.70 9.88 20.66
C PHE A 105 -16.70 11.30 21.21
N GLN A 106 -16.93 12.28 20.35
CA GLN A 106 -17.02 13.67 20.79
C GLN A 106 -18.38 13.89 21.45
N ASN A 107 -18.41 14.21 22.74
CA ASN A 107 -19.66 14.41 23.49
C ASN A 107 -20.58 15.49 22.90
N MET A 108 -20.03 16.45 22.15
CA MET A 108 -20.81 17.45 21.44
C MET A 108 -21.86 16.84 20.50
N TRP A 109 -21.61 15.66 19.96
CA TRP A 109 -22.57 14.99 19.07
C TRP A 109 -23.87 14.65 19.77
N VAL A 110 -23.85 14.33 21.07
CA VAL A 110 -25.06 14.04 21.85
C VAL A 110 -25.96 15.28 21.97
N LEU A 111 -25.37 16.48 21.86
CA LEU A 111 -26.09 17.74 21.89
C LEU A 111 -26.69 18.12 20.53
N HIS A 112 -26.34 17.41 19.45
CA HIS A 112 -26.92 17.68 18.14
C HIS A 112 -28.35 17.13 18.08
N ASN A 113 -29.30 17.97 17.67
CA ASN A 113 -30.73 17.64 17.68
C ASN A 113 -31.08 16.35 16.92
N GLU A 114 -30.32 16.05 15.85
CA GLU A 114 -30.56 14.88 15.00
C GLU A 114 -29.80 13.62 15.45
N PHE A 115 -28.95 13.70 16.48
CA PHE A 115 -28.06 12.61 16.86
C PHE A 115 -28.79 11.29 17.14
N LEU A 116 -29.80 11.33 18.02
CA LEU A 116 -30.57 10.14 18.36
C LEU A 116 -31.34 9.57 17.16
N GLN A 117 -31.79 10.43 16.24
CA GLN A 117 -32.50 9.98 15.03
C GLN A 117 -31.56 9.25 14.08
N ILE A 118 -30.37 9.82 13.82
CA ILE A 118 -29.35 9.22 12.95
C ILE A 118 -28.89 7.87 13.52
N VAL A 119 -28.62 7.81 14.83
CA VAL A 119 -28.19 6.58 15.50
C VAL A 119 -29.22 5.46 15.35
N ARG A 120 -30.52 5.76 15.57
CA ARG A 120 -31.61 4.78 15.37
C ARG A 120 -31.72 4.35 13.91
N LEU A 121 -31.63 5.31 12.99
CA LEU A 121 -31.74 5.03 11.56
C LEU A 121 -30.64 4.08 11.10
N ILE A 122 -29.39 4.28 11.55
CA ILE A 122 -28.26 3.44 11.15
C ILE A 122 -28.31 2.07 11.85
N TRP A 123 -28.58 2.00 13.15
CA TRP A 123 -28.58 0.71 13.87
C TRP A 123 -29.74 -0.22 13.51
N ASN A 124 -30.83 0.31 12.95
CA ASN A 124 -31.93 -0.52 12.45
C ASN A 124 -31.69 -1.04 11.02
N ASN A 125 -30.59 -0.64 10.36
CA ASN A 125 -30.19 -1.25 9.11
C ASN A 125 -29.35 -2.50 9.39
N PRO A 126 -29.61 -3.63 8.69
CA PRO A 126 -28.75 -4.80 8.79
C PRO A 126 -27.32 -4.44 8.36
N CYS A 127 -26.32 -4.92 9.09
CA CYS A 127 -24.92 -4.77 8.68
C CYS A 127 -24.70 -5.49 7.35
N GLN A 128 -24.15 -4.79 6.36
CA GLN A 128 -23.65 -5.37 5.10
C GLN A 128 -22.27 -5.98 5.31
#